data_AF-A0A934VXT0-F1
#
_entry.id   AF-A0A934VXT0-F1
#
_cell.length_a   1.000
_cell.length_b   1.000
_cell.length_c   1.000
_cell.angle_alpha   90.00
_cell.angle_beta   90.00
_cell.angle_gamma   90.00
#
_symmetry.space_group_name_H-M   'P 1'
#
loop_
_entity.id
_entity.type
_entity.pdbx_description
1 polymer ?
#
loop_
_entity_poly.entity_id
_entity_poly.type
_entity_poly.pdbx_seq_one_letter_code
_entity_poly.pdbx_strand_id
1 'polypeptide(L)'
;MTTTSPQTLNARLGVREGANPEAQKLDSFPLFDWLRIVLASVVALGHQGMPPIGPITGHLSVIVFLALSGWLIGGILLQTSIRELPRFFFNRVTRTWIPYAFAIALGVLAAVLARDFPGWYEGSAVRLAIWALTVLAFVILWNYEMPPMRAIFAVLLVQSLAISGPRDRVGMFFGAVSYPFYLNHWMGAFLVNGIVNNVVAMPPVVSIPIAFVISLGAGIVTWAMIDRWVMRDRNAWYGRKLGIKLGIAAYALVVIGLIGGNIIRLYGG
;
A
#
# COMPACT_ATOMS: atom_id res chain seq x y z
N MET A 1 -1.13 35.59 -14.24
CA MET A 1 -1.75 34.29 -13.89
C MET A 1 -1.97 34.27 -12.38
N THR A 2 -3.22 34.39 -11.95
CA THR A 2 -3.60 34.37 -10.53
C THR A 2 -3.57 32.94 -10.03
N THR A 3 -2.61 32.61 -9.16
CA THR A 3 -2.54 31.33 -8.46
C THR A 3 -3.68 31.29 -7.44
N THR A 4 -4.80 30.65 -7.82
CA THR A 4 -5.84 30.31 -6.84
C THR A 4 -5.22 29.45 -5.75
N SER A 5 -5.30 29.91 -4.51
CA SER A 5 -4.76 29.18 -3.37
C SER A 5 -5.43 27.81 -3.25
N PRO A 6 -4.72 26.77 -2.76
CA PRO A 6 -5.29 25.43 -2.59
C PRO A 6 -6.61 25.41 -1.80
N GLN A 7 -6.80 26.38 -0.90
CA GLN A 7 -8.00 26.55 -0.09
C GLN A 7 -9.24 26.90 -0.92
N THR A 8 -9.11 27.71 -1.98
CA THR A 8 -10.25 28.10 -2.83
C THR A 8 -10.68 26.99 -3.79
N LEU A 9 -9.76 26.10 -4.19
CA LEU A 9 -10.09 24.91 -4.98
C LEU A 9 -10.84 23.86 -4.13
N ASN A 10 -10.42 23.67 -2.88
CA ASN A 10 -11.05 22.73 -1.94
C ASN A 10 -12.48 23.13 -1.57
N ALA A 11 -12.75 24.43 -1.44
CA ALA A 11 -14.10 24.96 -1.21
C ALA A 11 -15.04 24.69 -2.41
N ARG A 12 -14.54 24.79 -3.66
CA ARG A 12 -15.32 24.50 -4.87
C ARG A 12 -15.62 23.01 -5.09
N LEU A 13 -14.81 22.12 -4.52
CA LEU A 13 -14.98 20.67 -4.65
C LEU A 13 -15.87 20.05 -3.55
N GLY A 14 -16.46 20.87 -2.67
CA GLY A 14 -17.36 20.38 -1.61
C GLY A 14 -16.66 19.50 -0.57
N VAL A 15 -15.34 19.68 -0.38
CA VAL A 15 -14.58 18.99 0.68
C VAL A 15 -15.03 19.57 2.02
N ARG A 16 -16.06 18.96 2.62
CA ARG A 16 -16.64 19.40 3.90
C ARG A 16 -15.58 19.46 5.01
N GLU A 17 -15.70 20.45 5.89
CA GLU A 17 -15.12 20.44 7.24
C GLU A 17 -15.51 19.11 7.91
N GLY A 18 -14.52 18.24 8.13
CA GLY A 18 -14.72 16.82 8.45
C GLY A 18 -13.86 15.87 7.61
N ALA A 19 -13.27 16.36 6.51
CA ALA A 19 -12.24 15.64 5.78
C ALA A 19 -11.10 15.22 6.72
N ASN A 20 -10.61 13.98 6.55
CA ASN A 20 -9.53 13.41 7.36
C ASN A 20 -8.33 14.39 7.43
N PRO A 21 -8.01 15.00 8.58
CA PRO A 21 -6.95 16.01 8.68
C PRO A 21 -5.59 15.41 8.30
N GLU A 22 -5.39 14.10 8.50
CA GLU A 22 -4.17 13.40 8.04
C GLU A 22 -4.01 13.39 6.51
N ALA A 23 -5.10 13.50 5.74
CA ALA A 23 -5.02 13.57 4.28
C ALA A 23 -4.55 14.93 3.76
N GLN A 24 -4.64 15.98 4.59
CA GLN A 24 -4.18 17.33 4.27
C GLN A 24 -2.70 17.55 4.60
N LYS A 25 -2.08 16.61 5.34
CA LYS A 25 -0.70 16.68 5.84
C LYS A 25 0.36 16.21 4.84
N LEU A 26 -0.05 15.58 3.74
CA LEU A 26 0.86 15.04 2.74
C LEU A 26 0.78 15.86 1.46
N ASP A 27 1.95 16.18 0.91
CA ASP A 27 2.06 16.62 -0.47
C ASP A 27 1.42 15.57 -1.40
N SER A 28 0.83 16.06 -2.48
CA SER A 28 0.14 15.22 -3.44
C SER A 28 1.15 14.58 -4.39
N PHE A 29 1.31 13.25 -4.29
CA PHE A 29 2.20 12.45 -5.14
C PHE A 29 1.37 11.63 -6.16
N PRO A 30 1.04 12.16 -7.36
CA PRO A 30 0.15 11.50 -8.32
C PRO A 30 0.64 10.12 -8.79
N LEU A 31 1.96 9.95 -8.96
CA LEU A 31 2.53 8.69 -9.44
C LEU A 31 2.34 7.54 -8.45
N PHE A 32 2.13 7.83 -7.16
CA PHE A 32 1.90 6.80 -6.16
C PHE A 32 0.56 6.11 -6.34
N ASP A 33 -0.47 6.81 -6.82
CA ASP A 33 -1.78 6.20 -7.06
C ASP A 33 -1.70 5.14 -8.16
N TRP A 34 -1.00 5.47 -9.25
CA TRP A 34 -0.75 4.58 -10.37
C TRP A 34 0.15 3.41 -9.97
N LEU A 35 1.22 3.68 -9.21
CA LEU A 35 2.09 2.62 -8.70
C LEU A 35 1.28 1.60 -7.88
N ARG A 36 0.38 2.06 -7.00
CA ARG A 36 -0.40 1.15 -6.14
C ARG A 36 -1.29 0.19 -6.91
N ILE A 37 -2.00 0.68 -7.94
CA ILE A 37 -2.87 -0.19 -8.74
C ILE A 37 -2.06 -1.17 -9.59
N VAL A 38 -0.91 -0.75 -10.12
CA VAL A 38 0.01 -1.65 -10.84
C VAL A 38 0.51 -2.76 -9.93
N LEU A 39 1.01 -2.42 -8.73
CA LEU A 39 1.51 -3.40 -7.77
C LEU A 39 0.42 -4.37 -7.31
N ALA A 40 -0.78 -3.86 -7.01
CA ALA A 40 -1.93 -4.70 -6.65
C ALA A 40 -2.30 -5.67 -7.79
N SER A 41 -2.19 -5.21 -9.04
CA SER A 41 -2.47 -6.03 -10.22
C SER A 41 -1.44 -7.15 -10.40
N VAL A 42 -0.14 -6.85 -10.23
CA VAL A 42 0.91 -7.88 -10.29
C VAL A 42 0.71 -8.95 -9.22
N VAL A 43 0.33 -8.56 -8.00
CA VAL A 43 0.01 -9.53 -6.93
C VAL A 43 -1.19 -10.40 -7.32
N ALA A 44 -2.29 -9.78 -7.77
CA ALA A 44 -3.49 -10.49 -8.16
C ALA A 44 -3.23 -11.50 -9.28
N LEU A 45 -2.51 -11.09 -10.33
CA LEU A 45 -2.13 -11.96 -11.45
C LEU A 45 -1.20 -13.10 -11.00
N GLY A 46 -0.22 -12.81 -10.13
CA GLY A 46 0.67 -13.82 -9.59
C GLY A 46 -0.07 -14.91 -8.80
N HIS A 47 -1.04 -14.54 -7.96
CA HIS A 47 -1.88 -15.51 -7.25
C HIS A 47 -2.85 -16.28 -8.15
N GLN A 48 -3.11 -15.80 -9.36
CA GLN A 48 -3.88 -16.52 -10.38
C GLN A 48 -3.02 -17.47 -11.22
N GLY A 49 -1.71 -17.54 -10.95
CA GLY A 49 -0.79 -18.44 -11.66
C GLY A 49 -0.17 -17.81 -12.91
N MET A 50 -0.29 -16.50 -13.11
CA MET A 50 0.48 -15.82 -14.16
C MET A 50 1.97 -15.89 -13.80
N PRO A 51 2.84 -16.36 -14.71
CA PRO A 51 4.27 -16.42 -14.44
C PRO A 51 4.85 -15.01 -14.23
N PRO A 52 5.86 -14.87 -13.36
CA PRO A 52 6.50 -13.58 -13.14
C PRO A 52 7.27 -13.11 -14.38
N ILE A 53 7.43 -11.79 -14.51
CA ILE A 53 8.23 -11.17 -15.58
C ILE A 53 9.58 -10.77 -14.98
N GLY A 54 10.56 -11.67 -15.07
CA GLY A 54 11.86 -11.49 -14.42
C GLY A 54 11.72 -11.29 -12.90
N PRO A 55 12.30 -10.23 -12.30
CA PRO A 55 12.20 -9.96 -10.87
C PRO A 55 10.82 -9.39 -10.47
N ILE A 56 9.97 -9.02 -11.43
CA ILE A 56 8.62 -8.50 -11.19
C ILE A 56 7.72 -9.66 -10.76
N THR A 57 7.69 -9.87 -9.45
CA THR A 57 6.92 -10.92 -8.77
C THR A 57 5.87 -10.29 -7.86
N GLY A 58 4.87 -11.08 -7.46
CA GLY A 58 3.94 -10.69 -6.40
C GLY A 58 4.68 -10.30 -5.11
N HIS A 59 5.74 -11.05 -4.76
CA HIS A 59 6.55 -10.76 -3.58
C HIS A 59 7.27 -9.41 -3.65
N LEU A 60 7.97 -9.12 -4.76
CA LEU A 60 8.60 -7.81 -4.96
C LEU A 60 7.54 -6.71 -4.91
N SER A 61 6.37 -6.94 -5.51
CA SER A 61 5.29 -5.95 -5.55
C SER A 61 4.76 -5.62 -4.16
N VAL A 62 4.62 -6.61 -3.28
CA VAL A 62 4.27 -6.41 -1.87
C VAL A 62 5.35 -5.58 -1.15
N ILE A 63 6.64 -5.87 -1.38
CA ILE A 63 7.74 -5.11 -0.78
C ILE A 63 7.69 -3.64 -1.20
N VAL A 64 7.47 -3.35 -2.50
CA VAL A 64 7.31 -1.98 -3.01
C VAL A 64 6.07 -1.31 -2.40
N PHE A 65 4.94 -2.03 -2.33
CA PHE A 65 3.70 -1.50 -1.77
C PHE A 65 3.86 -1.13 -0.28
N LEU A 66 4.64 -1.90 0.46
CA LEU A 66 4.94 -1.66 1.87
C LEU A 66 5.99 -0.56 2.07
N ALA A 67 7.01 -0.46 1.22
CA ALA A 67 7.95 0.67 1.25
C ALA A 67 7.22 2.00 0.97
N LEU A 68 6.34 2.00 -0.05
CA LEU A 68 5.46 3.13 -0.36
C LEU A 68 4.56 3.50 0.82
N SER A 69 3.95 2.48 1.44
CA SER A 69 3.15 2.68 2.64
C SER A 69 3.99 3.27 3.78
N GLY A 70 5.21 2.77 3.98
CA GLY A 70 6.18 3.25 4.97
C GLY A 70 6.56 4.71 4.76
N TRP A 71 6.81 5.13 3.52
CA TRP A 71 7.04 6.53 3.16
C TRP A 71 5.85 7.43 3.54
N LEU A 72 4.64 7.08 3.08
CA LEU A 72 3.43 7.86 3.35
C LEU A 72 3.08 7.90 4.85
N ILE A 73 3.24 6.76 5.54
CA ILE A 73 3.04 6.61 6.98
C ILE A 73 4.07 7.42 7.75
N GLY A 74 5.35 7.34 7.36
CA GLY A 74 6.44 8.10 7.94
C GLY A 74 6.15 9.60 7.87
N GLY A 75 5.79 10.11 6.69
CA GLY A 75 5.40 11.52 6.53
C GLY A 75 4.26 11.95 7.45
N ILE A 76 3.22 11.12 7.60
CA ILE A 76 2.12 11.37 8.53
C ILE A 76 2.60 11.34 9.99
N LEU A 77 3.37 10.33 10.38
CA LEU A 77 3.87 10.15 11.75
C LEU A 77 4.72 11.32 12.21
N LEU A 78 5.55 11.87 11.33
CA LEU A 78 6.40 13.01 11.62
C LEU A 78 5.61 14.30 11.89
N GLN A 79 4.33 14.32 11.51
CA GLN A 79 3.38 15.42 11.74
C GLN A 79 2.24 15.02 12.70
N THR A 80 2.34 13.86 13.35
CA THR A 80 1.34 13.32 14.27
C THR A 80 1.82 13.51 15.70
N SER A 81 0.96 14.02 16.59
CA SER A 81 1.33 14.19 17.98
C SER A 81 1.46 12.84 18.70
N ILE A 82 2.32 12.75 19.73
CA ILE A 82 2.50 11.52 20.52
C ILE A 82 1.16 10.98 21.08
N ARG A 83 0.21 11.88 21.34
CA ARG A 83 -1.13 11.55 21.86
C ARG A 83 -2.02 10.81 20.83
N GLU A 84 -1.69 10.89 19.55
CA GLU A 84 -2.42 10.28 18.43
C GLU A 84 -1.80 8.96 17.95
N LEU A 85 -0.56 8.65 18.36
CA LEU A 85 0.17 7.43 17.99
C LEU A 85 -0.61 6.13 18.27
N PRO A 86 -1.30 5.93 19.42
CA PRO A 86 -2.04 4.69 19.66
C PRO A 86 -3.17 4.46 18.65
N ARG A 87 -3.83 5.54 18.17
CA ARG A 87 -4.86 5.47 17.12
C ARG A 87 -4.23 5.11 15.77
N PHE A 88 -3.05 5.65 15.50
CA PHE A 88 -2.31 5.41 14.26
C PHE A 88 -1.78 3.97 14.15
N PHE A 89 -1.12 3.47 15.21
CA PHE A 89 -0.52 2.13 15.25
C PHE A 89 -1.57 1.02 15.18
N PHE A 90 -2.72 1.20 15.85
CA PHE A 90 -3.82 0.24 15.82
C PHE A 90 -4.36 -0.01 14.40
N ASN A 91 -4.40 1.02 13.55
CA ASN A 91 -4.97 0.91 12.22
C ASN A 91 -4.08 0.21 11.19
N ARG A 92 -2.78 -0.09 11.47
CA ARG A 92 -1.85 -0.49 10.40
C ARG A 92 -0.78 -1.55 10.71
N VAL A 93 -0.40 -1.86 11.96
CA VAL A 93 0.97 -2.40 12.19
C VAL A 93 1.11 -3.89 12.52
N THR A 94 0.12 -4.60 13.07
CA THR A 94 0.47 -5.87 13.75
C THR A 94 0.47 -7.15 12.90
N ARG A 95 -0.08 -7.14 11.67
CA ARG A 95 -0.18 -8.39 10.88
C ARG A 95 0.68 -8.44 9.61
N THR A 96 1.13 -7.29 9.10
CA THR A 96 1.79 -7.20 7.79
C THR A 96 3.29 -6.88 7.88
N TRP A 97 3.82 -6.42 9.01
CA TRP A 97 5.07 -5.63 9.00
C TRP A 97 6.33 -6.43 9.32
N ILE A 98 6.26 -7.53 10.07
CA ILE A 98 7.45 -8.26 10.55
C ILE A 98 8.31 -8.78 9.38
N PRO A 99 7.77 -9.44 8.34
CA PRO A 99 8.58 -9.92 7.22
C PRO A 99 9.19 -8.81 6.37
N TYR A 100 8.69 -7.58 6.49
CA TYR A 100 9.02 -6.45 5.63
C TYR A 100 9.57 -5.24 6.41
N ALA A 101 9.96 -5.46 7.66
CA ALA A 101 10.39 -4.40 8.58
C ALA A 101 11.54 -3.58 8.00
N PHE A 102 12.45 -4.21 7.25
CA PHE A 102 13.57 -3.53 6.62
C PHE A 102 13.14 -2.52 5.55
N ALA A 103 12.23 -2.90 4.64
CA ALA A 103 11.71 -2.00 3.61
C ALA A 103 10.90 -0.84 4.21
N ILE A 104 10.12 -1.12 5.25
CA ILE A 104 9.36 -0.10 5.98
C ILE A 104 10.31 0.86 6.70
N ALA A 105 11.32 0.36 7.39
CA ALA A 105 12.30 1.18 8.10
C ALA A 105 13.05 2.11 7.14
N LEU A 106 13.49 1.60 5.99
CA LEU A 106 14.13 2.41 4.96
C LEU A 106 13.16 3.45 4.36
N GLY A 107 11.90 3.09 4.10
CA GLY A 107 10.89 4.03 3.61
C GLY A 107 10.60 5.15 4.61
N VAL A 108 10.53 4.83 5.91
CA VAL A 108 10.38 5.82 6.98
C VAL A 108 11.61 6.71 7.08
N LEU A 109 12.83 6.14 7.04
CA LEU A 109 14.07 6.91 7.03
C LEU A 109 14.12 7.90 5.85
N ALA A 110 13.74 7.43 4.67
CA ALA A 110 13.69 8.26 3.48
C ALA A 110 12.69 9.43 3.64
N ALA A 111 11.54 9.19 4.26
CA ALA A 111 10.57 10.24 4.59
C ALA A 111 11.09 11.24 5.65
N VAL A 112 11.85 10.76 6.64
CA VAL A 112 12.53 11.63 7.64
C VAL A 112 13.53 12.54 6.95
N LEU A 113 14.38 11.99 6.07
CA LEU A 113 15.36 12.78 5.32
C LEU A 113 14.68 13.83 4.43
N ALA A 114 13.56 13.47 3.78
CA ALA A 114 12.78 14.41 2.98
C ALA A 114 12.20 15.57 3.80
N ARG A 115 11.79 15.32 5.04
CA ARG A 115 11.31 16.37 5.96
C ARG A 115 12.45 17.25 6.46
N ASP A 116 13.55 16.65 6.91
CA ASP A 116 14.63 17.36 7.59
C ASP A 116 15.53 18.13 6.60
N PHE A 117 15.55 17.71 5.33
CA PHE A 117 16.26 18.38 4.25
C PHE A 117 15.33 18.71 3.06
N PRO A 118 14.34 19.62 3.20
CA PRO A 118 13.36 19.88 2.15
C PRO A 118 14.02 20.17 0.79
N GLY A 119 13.54 19.52 -0.27
CA GLY A 119 14.07 19.71 -1.62
C GLY A 119 15.35 18.94 -1.95
N TRP A 120 15.97 18.21 -1.01
CA TRP A 120 17.23 17.49 -1.26
C TRP A 120 17.14 16.52 -2.44
N TYR A 121 15.99 15.85 -2.58
CA TYR A 121 15.71 14.88 -3.63
C TYR A 121 15.01 15.50 -4.85
N GLU A 122 14.73 16.81 -4.83
CA GLU A 122 14.00 17.47 -5.91
C GLU A 122 14.88 18.00 -7.02
N GLY A 123 16.17 18.26 -6.74
CA GLY A 123 17.14 18.72 -7.73
C GLY A 123 17.31 17.72 -8.88
N SER A 124 17.40 18.23 -10.11
CA SER A 124 17.46 17.39 -11.33
C SER A 124 18.60 16.37 -11.30
N ALA A 125 19.79 16.77 -10.82
CA ALA A 125 20.95 15.89 -10.68
C ALA A 125 20.70 14.76 -9.64
N VAL A 126 20.11 15.09 -8.49
CA VAL A 126 19.81 14.12 -7.44
C VAL A 126 18.71 13.16 -7.90
N ARG A 127 17.67 13.67 -8.55
CA ARG A 127 16.62 12.83 -9.17
C ARG A 127 17.20 11.88 -10.20
N LEU A 128 18.08 12.38 -11.08
CA LEU A 128 18.74 11.55 -12.07
C LEU A 128 19.59 10.46 -11.40
N ALA A 129 20.33 10.79 -10.33
CA ALA A 129 21.09 9.83 -9.55
C ALA A 129 20.18 8.76 -8.91
N ILE A 130 19.07 9.17 -8.27
CA ILE A 130 18.10 8.22 -7.68
C ILE A 130 17.50 7.32 -8.76
N TRP A 131 17.16 7.86 -9.93
CA TRP A 131 16.68 7.06 -11.07
C TRP A 131 17.73 6.09 -11.57
N ALA A 132 18.97 6.53 -11.75
CA ALA A 132 20.08 5.67 -12.16
C ALA A 132 20.33 4.54 -11.15
N LEU A 133 20.28 4.84 -9.85
CA LEU A 133 20.38 3.84 -8.78
C LEU A 133 19.19 2.88 -8.77
N THR A 134 17.97 3.37 -9.06
CA THR A 134 16.77 2.53 -9.17
C THR A 134 16.92 1.54 -10.32
N VAL A 135 17.37 2.01 -11.49
CA VAL A 135 17.62 1.16 -12.66
C VAL A 135 18.75 0.16 -12.37
N LEU A 136 19.85 0.61 -11.76
CA LEU A 136 20.95 -0.26 -11.38
C LEU A 136 20.49 -1.36 -10.40
N ALA A 137 19.74 -1.01 -9.36
CA ALA A 137 19.18 -1.98 -8.42
C ALA A 137 18.23 -2.97 -9.12
N PHE A 138 17.45 -2.51 -10.10
CA PHE A 138 16.60 -3.39 -10.92
C PHE A 138 17.42 -4.35 -11.78
N VAL A 139 18.48 -3.87 -12.44
CA VAL A 139 19.40 -4.71 -13.24
C VAL A 139 20.09 -5.74 -12.35
N ILE A 140 20.54 -5.36 -11.15
CA ILE A 140 21.10 -6.30 -10.18
C ILE A 140 20.06 -7.36 -9.82
N LEU A 141 18.83 -6.97 -9.47
CA LEU A 141 17.76 -7.91 -9.15
C LEU A 141 17.39 -8.85 -10.31
N TRP A 142 17.51 -8.37 -11.55
CA TRP A 142 17.25 -9.16 -12.75
C TRP A 142 18.27 -10.30 -12.90
N ASN A 143 19.52 -10.05 -12.53
CA ASN A 143 20.62 -11.01 -12.69
C ASN A 143 20.93 -11.82 -11.42
N TYR A 144 20.59 -11.27 -10.25
CA TYR A 144 20.94 -11.83 -8.95
C TYR A 144 19.78 -11.73 -7.96
N GLU A 145 19.30 -12.88 -7.48
CA GLU A 145 18.30 -12.91 -6.42
C GLU A 145 18.91 -12.56 -5.05
N MET A 146 18.89 -11.28 -4.71
CA MET A 146 19.36 -10.78 -3.41
C MET A 146 18.18 -10.22 -2.60
N PRO A 147 17.70 -10.93 -1.56
CA PRO A 147 16.55 -10.46 -0.77
C PRO A 147 16.68 -9.03 -0.22
N PRO A 148 17.84 -8.59 0.33
CA PRO A 148 17.98 -7.21 0.80
C PRO A 148 17.85 -6.16 -0.33
N MET A 149 18.27 -6.51 -1.55
CA MET A 149 18.23 -5.60 -2.70
C MET A 149 16.79 -5.28 -3.11
N ARG A 150 15.82 -6.15 -2.82
CA ARG A 150 14.39 -5.89 -3.06
C ARG A 150 13.89 -4.70 -2.24
N ALA A 151 14.32 -4.57 -1.00
CA ALA A 151 13.96 -3.45 -0.13
C ALA A 151 14.64 -2.15 -0.57
N ILE A 152 15.92 -2.22 -0.97
CA ILE A 152 16.67 -1.08 -1.49
C ILE A 152 16.01 -0.56 -2.79
N PHE A 153 15.76 -1.45 -3.75
CA PHE A 153 15.05 -1.12 -4.98
C PHE A 153 13.69 -0.48 -4.71
N ALA A 154 12.90 -1.07 -3.80
CA ALA A 154 11.58 -0.56 -3.44
C ALA A 154 11.63 0.88 -2.94
N VAL A 155 12.58 1.21 -2.07
CA VAL A 155 12.72 2.56 -1.51
C VAL A 155 13.23 3.54 -2.56
N LEU A 156 14.20 3.14 -3.38
CA LEU A 156 14.70 3.97 -4.48
C LEU A 156 13.60 4.29 -5.50
N LEU A 157 12.77 3.29 -5.86
CA LEU A 157 11.63 3.46 -6.75
C LEU A 157 10.57 4.38 -6.15
N VAL A 158 10.27 4.24 -4.85
CA VAL A 158 9.33 5.15 -4.17
C VAL A 158 9.87 6.57 -4.15
N GLN A 159 11.16 6.76 -3.84
CA GLN A 159 11.81 8.06 -3.82
C GLN A 159 11.84 8.70 -5.22
N SER A 160 12.10 7.91 -6.27
CA SER A 160 12.15 8.41 -7.66
C SER A 160 10.77 8.88 -8.15
N LEU A 161 9.71 8.23 -7.67
CA LEU A 161 8.31 8.53 -7.97
C LEU A 161 7.67 9.54 -7.01
N ALA A 162 8.37 9.97 -5.94
CA ALA A 162 7.94 10.99 -4.99
C ALA A 162 8.01 12.39 -5.62
N ILE A 163 7.26 12.60 -6.71
CA ILE A 163 7.20 13.87 -7.43
C ILE A 163 5.93 14.59 -7.00
N SER A 164 6.09 15.71 -6.31
CA SER A 164 4.99 16.57 -5.92
C SER A 164 4.30 17.13 -7.17
N GLY A 165 2.98 17.02 -7.23
CA GLY A 165 2.21 17.49 -8.38
C GLY A 165 0.71 17.35 -8.18
N PRO A 166 -0.10 17.95 -9.08
CA PRO A 166 -1.54 17.82 -9.00
C PRO A 166 -1.96 16.36 -9.19
N ARG A 167 -2.89 15.89 -8.34
CA ARG A 167 -3.50 14.57 -8.48
C ARG A 167 -4.66 14.61 -9.45
N ASP A 168 -4.62 13.74 -10.45
CA ASP A 168 -5.72 13.57 -11.38
C ASP A 168 -6.82 12.67 -10.78
N ARG A 169 -8.06 12.84 -11.25
CA ARG A 169 -9.22 12.12 -10.70
C ARG A 169 -9.15 10.61 -10.94
N VAL A 170 -8.57 10.20 -12.05
CA VAL A 170 -8.51 8.80 -12.47
C VAL A 170 -7.48 8.06 -11.62
N GLY A 171 -6.29 8.63 -11.45
CA GLY A 171 -5.27 8.17 -10.53
C GLY A 171 -5.82 8.05 -9.12
N MET A 172 -6.43 9.10 -8.57
CA MET A 172 -7.02 9.04 -7.22
C MET A 172 -8.05 7.90 -7.06
N PHE A 173 -8.88 7.66 -8.07
CA PHE A 173 -9.82 6.55 -8.07
C PHE A 173 -9.10 5.20 -8.00
N PHE A 174 -8.15 4.94 -8.91
CA PHE A 174 -7.41 3.68 -8.92
C PHE A 174 -6.55 3.47 -7.68
N GLY A 175 -5.91 4.53 -7.16
CA GLY A 175 -5.17 4.49 -5.90
C GLY A 175 -6.06 4.25 -4.68
N ALA A 176 -7.34 4.64 -4.73
CA ALA A 176 -8.30 4.33 -3.68
C ALA A 176 -8.79 2.87 -3.77
N VAL A 177 -9.02 2.37 -4.98
CA VAL A 177 -9.44 0.98 -5.26
C VAL A 177 -8.32 -0.03 -5.02
N SER A 178 -7.05 0.37 -5.18
CA SER A 178 -5.91 -0.54 -5.17
C SER A 178 -5.79 -1.38 -3.88
N TYR A 179 -6.15 -0.80 -2.72
CA TYR A 179 -6.07 -1.49 -1.44
C TYR A 179 -7.14 -2.57 -1.25
N PRO A 180 -8.46 -2.26 -1.38
CA PRO A 180 -9.48 -3.30 -1.34
C PRO A 180 -9.33 -4.32 -2.47
N PHE A 181 -8.85 -3.93 -3.64
CA PHE A 181 -8.48 -4.87 -4.70
C PHE A 181 -7.35 -5.82 -4.25
N TYR A 182 -6.24 -5.28 -3.73
CA TYR A 182 -5.13 -6.07 -3.19
C TYR A 182 -5.60 -7.05 -2.10
N LEU A 183 -6.51 -6.67 -1.22
CA LEU A 183 -7.01 -7.55 -0.16
C LEU A 183 -8.00 -8.61 -0.65
N ASN A 184 -8.83 -8.29 -1.63
CA ASN A 184 -9.98 -9.10 -2.01
C ASN A 184 -9.84 -9.80 -3.37
N HIS A 185 -8.69 -9.73 -4.03
CA HIS A 185 -8.48 -10.37 -5.33
C HIS A 185 -8.66 -11.90 -5.29
N TRP A 186 -8.56 -12.54 -4.12
CA TRP A 186 -8.83 -13.98 -3.99
C TRP A 186 -10.29 -14.33 -4.33
N MET A 187 -11.23 -13.40 -4.20
CA MET A 187 -12.66 -13.65 -4.48
C MET A 187 -12.90 -14.01 -5.95
N GLY A 188 -12.25 -13.29 -6.88
CA GLY A 188 -12.38 -13.59 -8.31
C GLY A 188 -11.72 -14.91 -8.68
N ALA A 189 -10.54 -15.19 -8.12
CA ALA A 189 -9.88 -16.48 -8.29
C ALA A 189 -10.73 -17.64 -7.76
N PHE A 190 -11.32 -17.49 -6.57
CA PHE A 190 -12.19 -18.50 -5.96
C PHE A 190 -13.43 -18.77 -6.82
N LEU A 191 -14.14 -17.72 -7.26
CA LEU A 191 -15.32 -17.88 -8.10
C LEU A 191 -14.99 -18.56 -9.44
N VAL A 192 -13.94 -18.10 -10.13
CA VAL A 192 -13.56 -18.67 -11.43
C VAL A 192 -13.08 -20.10 -11.29
N ASN A 193 -12.26 -20.43 -10.29
CA ASN A 193 -11.86 -21.82 -10.03
C ASN A 193 -13.07 -22.71 -9.71
N GLY A 194 -14.06 -22.19 -8.98
CA GLY A 194 -15.32 -22.89 -8.75
C GLY A 194 -16.07 -23.22 -10.06
N ILE A 195 -16.16 -22.26 -10.98
CA ILE A 195 -16.77 -22.47 -12.31
C ILE A 195 -15.95 -23.47 -13.13
N VAL A 196 -14.62 -23.31 -13.16
CA VAL A 196 -13.72 -24.18 -13.94
C VAL A 196 -13.82 -25.63 -13.50
N ASN A 197 -13.86 -25.88 -12.19
CA ASN A 197 -13.85 -27.22 -11.64
C ASN A 197 -15.21 -27.92 -11.67
N ASN A 198 -16.32 -27.18 -11.76
CA ASN A 198 -17.67 -27.76 -11.59
C ASN A 198 -18.61 -27.52 -12.77
N VAL A 199 -18.32 -26.58 -13.67
CA VAL A 199 -19.25 -26.16 -14.74
C VAL A 199 -18.62 -26.32 -16.11
N VAL A 200 -17.48 -25.69 -16.36
CA VAL A 200 -16.84 -25.72 -17.68
C VAL A 200 -15.34 -25.59 -17.56
N ALA A 201 -14.60 -26.54 -18.14
CA ALA A 201 -13.15 -26.46 -18.22
C ALA A 201 -12.74 -25.23 -19.05
N MET A 202 -11.95 -24.34 -18.48
CA MET A 202 -11.39 -23.19 -19.17
C MET A 202 -9.86 -23.27 -19.15
N PRO A 203 -9.17 -23.04 -20.29
CA PRO A 203 -7.72 -22.99 -20.28
C PRO A 203 -7.23 -21.75 -19.50
N PRO A 204 -6.02 -21.79 -18.90
CA PRO A 204 -5.47 -20.69 -18.09
C PRO A 204 -5.47 -19.32 -18.80
N VAL A 205 -5.22 -19.31 -20.12
CA VAL A 205 -5.23 -18.09 -20.94
C VAL A 205 -6.59 -17.36 -20.93
N VAL A 206 -7.68 -18.06 -20.61
CA VAL A 206 -9.04 -17.51 -20.50
C VAL A 206 -9.41 -17.29 -19.03
N SER A 207 -9.17 -18.27 -18.16
CA SER A 207 -9.60 -18.20 -16.77
C SER A 207 -8.86 -17.13 -15.96
N ILE A 208 -7.56 -16.90 -16.22
CA ILE A 208 -6.76 -15.89 -15.51
C ILE A 208 -7.28 -14.47 -15.78
N PRO A 209 -7.43 -13.99 -17.05
CA PRO A 209 -7.99 -12.67 -17.30
C PRO A 209 -9.40 -12.46 -16.73
N ILE A 210 -10.26 -13.48 -16.80
CA ILE A 210 -11.62 -13.41 -16.22
C ILE A 210 -11.54 -13.27 -14.70
N ALA A 211 -10.72 -14.09 -14.04
CA ALA A 211 -10.51 -14.01 -12.60
C ALA A 211 -9.99 -12.64 -12.19
N PHE A 212 -9.06 -12.06 -12.96
CA PHE A 212 -8.53 -10.72 -12.74
C PHE A 212 -9.62 -9.65 -12.83
N VAL A 213 -10.44 -9.65 -13.89
CA VAL A 213 -11.52 -8.68 -14.09
C VAL A 213 -12.56 -8.76 -12.95
N ILE A 214 -12.97 -9.97 -12.57
CA ILE A 214 -13.89 -10.18 -11.45
C ILE A 214 -13.27 -9.68 -10.14
N SER A 215 -11.99 -9.96 -9.92
CA SER A 215 -11.25 -9.50 -8.74
C SER A 215 -11.20 -7.99 -8.65
N LEU A 216 -10.93 -7.30 -9.77
CA LEU A 216 -10.94 -5.84 -9.84
C LEU A 216 -12.35 -5.29 -9.57
N GLY A 217 -13.38 -5.91 -10.15
CA GLY A 217 -14.79 -5.59 -9.87
C GLY A 217 -15.13 -5.71 -8.38
N ALA A 218 -14.74 -6.81 -7.73
CA ALA A 218 -14.91 -7.01 -6.29
C ALA A 218 -14.18 -5.94 -5.47
N GLY A 219 -12.97 -5.56 -5.88
CA GLY A 219 -12.21 -4.45 -5.28
C GLY A 219 -12.93 -3.10 -5.38
N ILE A 220 -13.50 -2.79 -6.55
CA ILE A 220 -14.28 -1.55 -6.77
C ILE A 220 -15.55 -1.55 -5.92
N VAL A 221 -16.29 -2.65 -5.88
CA VAL A 221 -17.51 -2.79 -5.06
C VAL A 221 -17.18 -2.63 -3.58
N THR A 222 -16.15 -3.33 -3.10
CA THR A 222 -15.69 -3.24 -1.71
C THR A 222 -15.27 -1.82 -1.36
N TRP A 223 -14.53 -1.16 -2.25
CA TRP A 223 -14.18 0.25 -2.07
C TRP A 223 -15.42 1.14 -1.94
N ALA A 224 -16.38 1.01 -2.86
CA ALA A 224 -17.55 1.86 -2.94
C ALA A 224 -18.50 1.66 -1.75
N MET A 225 -18.65 0.42 -1.28
CA MET A 225 -19.60 0.05 -0.23
C MET A 225 -19.00 0.08 1.18
N ILE A 226 -17.70 -0.16 1.33
CA ILE A 226 -17.05 -0.31 2.64
C ILE A 226 -15.97 0.75 2.81
N ASP A 227 -14.86 0.65 2.09
CA ASP A 227 -13.67 1.47 2.36
C ASP A 227 -13.96 2.97 2.29
N ARG A 228 -14.74 3.42 1.30
CA ARG A 228 -15.08 4.84 1.15
C ARG A 228 -15.80 5.40 2.37
N TRP A 229 -16.75 4.65 2.93
CA TRP A 229 -17.52 5.06 4.10
C TRP A 229 -16.69 4.96 5.37
N VAL A 230 -15.94 3.86 5.51
CA VAL A 230 -14.98 3.69 6.60
C VAL A 230 -13.99 4.85 6.62
N MET A 231 -13.39 5.21 5.49
CA MET A 231 -12.40 6.29 5.43
C MET A 231 -13.00 7.67 5.68
N ARG A 232 -14.25 7.90 5.26
CA ARG A 232 -14.97 9.15 5.53
C ARG A 232 -15.23 9.33 7.02
N ASP A 233 -15.75 8.29 7.67
CA ASP A 233 -16.27 8.39 9.04
C ASP A 233 -15.29 7.88 10.10
N ARG A 234 -14.11 7.38 9.67
CA ARG A 234 -13.09 6.77 10.54
C ARG A 234 -12.79 7.61 11.78
N ASN A 235 -12.62 8.91 11.63
CA ASN A 235 -12.21 9.77 12.74
C ASN A 235 -13.31 9.93 13.80
N ALA A 236 -14.58 9.78 13.41
CA ALA A 236 -15.71 9.76 14.33
C ALA A 236 -15.82 8.42 15.07
N TRP A 237 -15.52 7.31 14.37
CA TRP A 237 -15.61 5.96 14.95
C TRP A 237 -14.41 5.61 15.84
N TYR A 238 -13.21 6.01 15.42
CA TYR A 238 -11.95 5.63 16.08
C TYR A 238 -11.40 6.76 16.96
N GLY A 239 -11.85 6.77 18.21
CA GLY A 239 -11.23 7.57 19.28
C GLY A 239 -10.00 6.87 19.88
N ARG A 240 -9.16 7.63 20.60
CA ARG A 240 -7.95 7.11 21.28
C ARG A 240 -8.24 5.93 22.20
N LYS A 241 -9.30 6.02 23.01
CA LYS A 241 -9.69 4.94 23.94
C LYS A 241 -10.03 3.64 23.19
N LEU A 242 -10.79 3.74 22.10
CA LEU A 242 -11.12 2.58 21.27
C LEU A 242 -9.87 2.03 20.58
N GLY A 243 -9.01 2.89 20.01
CA GLY A 243 -7.75 2.48 19.41
C GLY A 243 -6.83 1.72 20.37
N ILE A 244 -6.72 2.16 21.63
CA ILE A 244 -5.97 1.43 22.67
C ILE A 244 -6.62 0.08 22.97
N LYS A 245 -7.95 0.04 23.19
CA LYS A 245 -8.66 -1.22 23.50
C LYS A 245 -8.48 -2.26 22.38
N LEU A 246 -8.69 -1.83 21.14
CA LEU A 246 -8.54 -2.72 20.00
C LEU A 246 -7.07 -3.08 19.78
N GLY A 247 -6.12 -2.17 20.07
CA GLY A 247 -4.68 -2.47 20.06
C GLY A 247 -4.33 -3.58 21.05
N ILE A 248 -4.75 -3.45 22.30
CA ILE A 248 -4.58 -4.49 23.31
C ILE A 248 -5.19 -5.81 22.82
N ALA A 249 -6.41 -5.79 22.29
CA ALA A 249 -7.06 -7.00 21.77
C ALA A 249 -6.26 -7.64 20.62
N ALA A 250 -5.76 -6.84 19.67
CA ALA A 250 -4.97 -7.31 18.54
C ALA A 250 -3.64 -7.95 19.00
N TYR A 251 -2.89 -7.27 19.87
CA TYR A 251 -1.63 -7.81 20.40
C TYR A 251 -1.87 -9.05 21.27
N ALA A 252 -2.94 -9.08 22.07
CA ALA A 252 -3.32 -10.25 22.85
C ALA A 252 -3.63 -11.45 21.93
N LEU A 253 -4.40 -11.25 20.86
CA LEU A 253 -4.67 -12.30 19.87
C LEU A 253 -3.41 -12.82 19.19
N VAL A 254 -2.45 -11.95 18.88
CA VAL A 254 -1.13 -12.36 18.33
C VAL A 254 -0.37 -13.22 19.34
N VAL A 255 -0.29 -12.79 20.60
CA VAL A 255 0.39 -13.55 21.66
C VAL A 255 -0.28 -14.91 21.87
N ILE A 256 -1.62 -14.96 21.93
CA ILE A 256 -2.38 -16.21 22.01
C ILE A 256 -2.07 -17.11 20.81
N GLY A 257 -2.06 -16.58 19.59
CA GLY A 257 -1.74 -17.34 18.39
C GLY A 257 -0.31 -17.89 18.38
N LEU A 258 0.67 -17.10 18.84
CA LEU A 258 2.06 -17.53 18.94
C LEU A 258 2.24 -18.62 20.01
N ILE A 259 1.67 -18.43 21.20
CA ILE A 259 1.77 -19.41 22.28
C ILE A 259 1.01 -20.69 21.90
N GLY A 260 -0.25 -20.56 21.50
CA GLY A 260 -1.10 -21.68 21.10
C GLY A 260 -0.54 -22.44 19.91
N GLY A 261 -0.05 -21.73 18.89
CA GLY A 261 0.61 -22.35 17.73
C GLY A 261 1.89 -23.10 18.11
N ASN A 262 2.69 -22.58 19.03
CA ASN A 262 3.87 -23.30 19.53
C ASN A 262 3.49 -24.52 20.38
N ILE A 263 2.46 -24.43 21.23
CA ILE A 263 1.96 -25.59 22.00
C ILE A 263 1.46 -26.68 21.05
N ILE A 264 0.65 -26.34 20.06
CA ILE A 264 0.18 -27.30 19.05
C ILE A 264 1.36 -27.90 18.30
N ARG A 265 2.36 -27.10 17.90
CA ARG A 265 3.56 -27.62 17.24
C ARG A 265 4.36 -28.60 18.11
N LEU A 266 4.45 -28.35 19.41
CA LEU A 266 5.25 -29.15 20.34
C LEU A 266 4.53 -30.41 20.84
N TYR A 267 3.22 -30.38 20.97
CA TYR A 267 2.42 -31.42 21.63
C TYR A 267 1.30 -32.00 20.76
N GLY A 268 1.05 -31.43 19.58
CA GLY A 268 -0.13 -31.70 18.76
C GLY A 268 -0.04 -32.88 17.79
N GLY A 269 1.15 -33.43 17.53
CA GLY A 269 1.35 -34.54 16.59
C GLY A 269 1.30 -34.15 15.13
#